data_AF-A0A947SK46-F1
#
_entry.id   AF-A0A947SK46-F1
#
_cell.length_a   1.000
_cell.length_b   1.000
_cell.length_c   1.000
_cell.angle_alpha   90.00
_cell.angle_beta   90.00
_cell.angle_gamma   90.00
#
_symmetry.space_group_name_H-M   'P 1'
#
loop_
_entity.id
_entity.type
_entity.pdbx_description
1 polymer ?
#
loop_
_entity_poly.entity_id
_entity_poly.type
_entity_poly.pdbx_seq_one_letter_code
_entity_poly.pdbx_strand_id
1 'polypeptide(L)'
;MNLIIDLSHEPCLILKQGKKEIASHQWAGLYQLSETLLLEIDKFLKKNKIKLEDIKEIKVIPSKDSMVSTRIAKAVALGLKV
;
A
#
# COMPACT_ATOMS: atom_id res chain seq x y z
N MET A 1 -11.21 5.57 5.32
CA MET A 1 -10.21 6.05 4.34
C MET A 1 -9.85 4.91 3.40
N ASN A 2 -9.28 5.19 2.25
CA ASN A 2 -8.86 4.15 1.30
C ASN A 2 -7.35 4.17 1.20
N LEU A 3 -6.71 3.03 1.39
CA LEU A 3 -5.28 2.84 1.13
C LEU A 3 -5.12 2.23 -0.26
N ILE A 4 -4.23 2.79 -1.06
CA ILE A 4 -3.86 2.25 -2.37
C ILE A 4 -2.39 1.83 -2.30
N ILE A 5 -2.11 0.59 -2.68
CA ILE A 5 -0.76 0.07 -2.92
C ILE A 5 -0.56 0.11 -4.44
N ASP A 6 0.20 1.08 -4.93
CA ASP A 6 0.48 1.26 -6.34
C ASP A 6 1.86 0.70 -6.71
N LEU A 7 1.86 -0.26 -7.63
CA LEU A 7 3.07 -0.93 -8.13
C LEU A 7 3.30 -0.69 -9.63
N SER A 8 2.64 0.31 -10.22
CA SER A 8 2.81 0.65 -11.64
C SER A 8 4.23 1.10 -12.00
N HIS A 9 4.98 1.59 -11.01
CA HIS A 9 6.40 1.97 -11.08
C HIS A 9 7.12 1.45 -9.81
N GLU A 10 7.92 2.28 -9.17
CA GLU A 10 8.38 2.01 -7.81
C GLU A 10 7.19 2.00 -6.83
N PRO A 11 7.20 1.10 -5.82
CA PRO A 11 6.11 0.97 -4.86
C PRO A 11 5.72 2.30 -4.22
N CYS A 12 4.43 2.57 -4.22
CA CYS A 12 3.87 3.77 -3.62
C CYS A 12 2.62 3.43 -2.80
N LEU A 13 2.53 3.99 -1.59
CA LEU A 13 1.32 3.98 -0.78
C LEU A 13 0.61 5.31 -0.92
N ILE A 14 -0.70 5.28 -1.12
CA ILE A 14 -1.52 6.49 -1.24
C ILE A 14 -2.73 6.39 -0.31
N LEU A 15 -2.92 7.38 0.55
CA LEU A 15 -4.12 7.52 1.37
C LEU A 15 -5.10 8.48 0.71
N LYS A 16 -6.33 8.02 0.50
CA LYS A 16 -7.44 8.82 0.00
C LYS A 16 -8.59 8.93 0.99
N GLN A 17 -9.17 10.11 1.10
CA GLN A 17 -10.43 10.35 1.77
C GLN A 17 -11.46 10.80 0.72
N GLY A 18 -12.31 9.88 0.29
CA GLY A 18 -13.14 10.08 -0.89
C GLY A 18 -12.28 10.21 -2.16
N LYS A 19 -12.43 11.33 -2.88
CA LYS A 19 -11.64 11.62 -4.09
C LYS A 19 -10.31 12.33 -3.81
N LYS A 20 -10.14 12.87 -2.60
CA LYS A 20 -8.96 13.67 -2.24
C LYS A 20 -7.82 12.76 -1.77
N GLU A 21 -6.65 12.96 -2.34
CA GLU A 21 -5.40 12.41 -1.82
C GLU A 21 -4.96 13.20 -0.57
N ILE A 22 -4.66 12.47 0.50
CA ILE A 22 -4.28 13.03 1.79
C ILE A 22 -2.77 12.93 1.99
N ALA A 23 -2.19 11.80 1.58
CA ALA A 23 -0.77 11.55 1.68
C ALA A 23 -0.35 10.48 0.67
N SER A 24 0.92 10.51 0.29
CA SER A 24 1.58 9.45 -0.47
C SER A 24 2.99 9.21 0.04
N HIS A 25 3.51 8.01 -0.20
CA HIS A 25 4.85 7.59 0.19
C HIS A 25 5.39 6.59 -0.82
N GLN A 26 6.51 6.93 -1.46
CA GLN A 26 7.18 6.10 -2.44
C GLN A 26 8.54 5.66 -1.91
N TRP A 27 8.93 4.43 -2.20
CA TRP A 27 10.24 3.90 -1.87
C TRP A 27 10.73 3.00 -3.00
N ALA A 28 12.05 2.80 -3.08
CA ALA A 28 12.64 1.82 -3.98
C ALA A 28 12.45 0.41 -3.40
N GLY A 29 12.12 -0.57 -4.24
CA GLY A 29 12.09 -1.97 -3.80
C GLY A 29 10.94 -2.80 -4.33
N LEU A 30 10.54 -2.62 -5.59
CA LEU A 30 9.48 -3.42 -6.22
C LEU A 30 9.68 -4.93 -6.07
N TYR A 31 10.92 -5.40 -6.10
CA TYR A 31 11.28 -6.82 -6.01
C TYR A 31 11.59 -7.30 -4.59
N GLN A 32 11.41 -6.45 -3.58
CA GLN A 32 11.68 -6.71 -2.15
C GLN A 32 10.43 -6.46 -1.29
N LEU A 33 9.24 -6.60 -1.88
CA LEU A 33 7.98 -6.29 -1.20
C LEU A 33 7.67 -7.25 -0.04
N SER A 34 8.17 -8.48 -0.07
CA SER A 34 8.04 -9.45 1.03
C SER A 34 8.63 -8.90 2.33
N GLU A 35 9.75 -8.20 2.24
CA GLU A 35 10.50 -7.65 3.36
C GLU A 35 10.05 -6.23 3.72
N THR A 36 9.68 -5.43 2.72
CA THR A 36 9.49 -3.99 2.89
C THR A 36 8.03 -3.56 3.06
N LEU A 37 7.07 -4.23 2.41
CA LEU A 37 5.72 -3.67 2.24
C LEU A 37 5.00 -3.41 3.57
N LEU A 38 4.99 -4.39 4.49
CA LEU A 38 4.33 -4.23 5.80
C LEU A 38 5.01 -3.16 6.65
N LEU A 39 6.35 -3.08 6.61
CA LEU A 39 7.11 -2.06 7.34
C LEU A 39 6.77 -0.65 6.83
N GLU A 40 6.71 -0.48 5.51
CA GLU A 40 6.38 0.81 4.90
C GLU A 40 4.91 1.19 5.14
N ILE A 41 3.98 0.22 5.13
CA ILE A 41 2.57 0.47 5.51
C ILE A 41 2.49 0.96 6.96
N ASP A 42 3.12 0.27 7.91
CA ASP A 42 3.07 0.66 9.33
C ASP A 42 3.69 2.04 9.57
N LYS A 43 4.87 2.31 9.01
CA LYS A 43 5.53 3.63 9.06
C LYS A 43 4.61 4.72 8.48
N PHE A 44 4.01 4.46 7.32
CA PHE A 44 3.17 5.42 6.62
C PHE A 44 1.88 5.74 7.37
N LEU A 45 1.19 4.72 7.91
CA LEU A 45 -0.01 4.91 8.72
C LEU A 45 0.29 5.67 10.02
N LYS A 46 1.36 5.29 10.73
CA LYS A 46 1.82 5.97 11.95
C LYS A 46 2.16 7.45 11.70
N LYS A 47 2.91 7.75 10.64
CA LYS A 47 3.27 9.13 10.26
C LYS A 47 2.03 10.00 10.02
N ASN A 48 0.97 9.43 9.47
CA ASN A 48 -0.28 10.13 9.20
C ASN A 48 -1.30 10.04 10.34
N LYS A 49 -0.94 9.43 11.48
CA LYS A 49 -1.81 9.22 12.65
C LYS A 49 -3.11 8.48 12.31
N ILE A 50 -3.02 7.55 11.37
CA ILE A 50 -4.14 6.70 10.93
C ILE A 50 -3.96 5.32 11.50
N LYS A 51 -5.02 4.73 12.02
CA LYS A 51 -5.02 3.33 12.44
C LYS A 51 -5.54 2.44 11.32
N LEU A 52 -5.22 1.15 11.39
CA LEU A 52 -5.72 0.19 10.40
C LEU A 52 -7.26 0.14 10.38
N GLU A 53 -7.91 0.27 11.54
CA GLU A 53 -9.37 0.32 11.70
C GLU A 53 -10.04 1.50 10.95
N ASP A 54 -9.30 2.57 10.65
CA ASP A 54 -9.80 3.72 9.89
C ASP A 54 -9.81 3.45 8.36
N ILE A 55 -9.10 2.40 7.91
CA ILE A 55 -9.00 2.01 6.51
C ILE A 55 -10.21 1.14 6.15
N LYS A 56 -11.08 1.69 5.31
CA LYS A 56 -12.30 1.04 4.83
C LYS A 56 -12.02 0.09 3.68
N GLU A 57 -11.03 0.41 2.87
CA GLU A 57 -10.70 -0.34 1.66
C GLU A 57 -9.22 -0.24 1.36
N ILE A 58 -8.63 -1.37 0.99
CA ILE A 58 -7.27 -1.45 0.44
C ILE A 58 -7.38 -1.88 -1.02
N LYS A 59 -6.84 -1.05 -1.92
CA LYS A 59 -6.75 -1.34 -3.36
C LYS A 59 -5.31 -1.59 -3.75
N VAL A 60 -5.10 -2.48 -4.72
CA VAL A 60 -3.79 -2.75 -5.29
C VAL A 60 -3.82 -2.43 -6.77
N ILE A 61 -2.95 -1.52 -7.21
CA ILE A 61 -2.67 -1.29 -8.63
C ILE A 61 -1.51 -2.22 -8.99
N PRO A 62 -1.73 -3.18 -9.90
CA PRO A 62 -0.75 -4.22 -10.19
C PRO A 62 0.47 -3.65 -10.92
N SER A 63 1.62 -4.30 -10.71
CA SER A 63 2.80 -4.05 -11.53
C SER A 63 2.63 -4.67 -12.90
N LYS A 64 3.12 -3.96 -13.93
CA LYS A 64 3.23 -4.50 -15.29
C LYS A 64 4.43 -5.44 -15.44
N ASP A 65 5.47 -5.23 -14.64
CA ASP A 65 6.76 -5.90 -14.78
C ASP A 65 6.88 -7.11 -13.84
N SER A 66 6.14 -7.14 -12.73
CA SER A 66 6.24 -8.21 -11.72
C SER A 66 4.88 -8.72 -11.24
N MET A 67 4.52 -9.91 -11.73
CA MET A 67 3.37 -10.64 -11.22
C MET A 67 3.58 -11.11 -9.77
N VAL A 68 4.82 -11.42 -9.37
CA VAL A 68 5.17 -11.84 -8.01
C VAL A 68 4.88 -10.71 -7.02
N SER A 69 5.40 -9.50 -7.30
CA SER A 69 5.17 -8.30 -6.49
C SER A 69 3.67 -7.99 -6.37
N THR A 70 2.93 -8.12 -7.48
CA THR A 70 1.48 -7.97 -7.47
C THR A 70 0.77 -8.98 -6.55
N ARG A 71 1.19 -10.25 -6.57
CA ARG A 71 0.61 -11.29 -5.70
C ARG A 71 0.90 -11.02 -4.22
N ILE A 72 2.13 -10.61 -3.90
CA ILE A 72 2.52 -10.21 -2.54
C ILE A 72 1.63 -9.07 -2.04
N ALA A 73 1.51 -7.98 -2.81
CA ALA A 73 0.69 -6.84 -2.41
C ALA A 73 -0.79 -7.19 -2.24
N LYS A 74 -1.35 -8.04 -3.11
CA LYS A 74 -2.73 -8.54 -2.97
C LYS A 74 -2.89 -9.39 -1.71
N ALA A 75 -1.95 -10.29 -1.41
CA ALA A 75 -2.00 -11.11 -0.22
C ALA A 75 -1.93 -10.26 1.06
N VAL A 76 -1.03 -9.27 1.10
CA VAL A 76 -0.96 -8.31 2.21
C VAL A 76 -2.25 -7.51 2.34
N ALA A 77 -2.79 -6.99 1.25
CA ALA A 77 -4.05 -6.24 1.26
C ALA A 77 -5.24 -7.09 1.76
N LEU A 78 -5.25 -8.39 1.47
CA LEU A 78 -6.27 -9.31 1.99
C LEU A 78 -6.07 -9.57 3.49
N GLY A 79 -4.84 -9.83 3.93
CA GLY A 79 -4.54 -10.10 5.35
C GLY A 79 -4.75 -8.90 6.28
N LEU A 80 -4.72 -7.68 5.74
CA LEU A 80 -4.97 -6.44 6.48
C LEU A 80 -6.46 -6.04 6.53
N LYS A 81 -7.33 -6.68 5.74
CA LYS A 81 -8.79 -6.49 5.86
C LYS A 81 -9.27 -7.31 7.06
N VAL A 82 -9.52 -6.63 8.17
CA VAL A 82 -10.13 -7.20 9.39
C VAL A 82 -11.61 -6.86 9.41
#